data_AF-A0A7S2XTW3-F1
#
_entry.id   AF-A0A7S2XTW3-F1
#
_cell.length_a   1.000
_cell.length_b   1.000
_cell.length_c   1.000
_cell.angle_alpha   90.00
_cell.angle_beta   90.00
_cell.angle_gamma   90.00
#
_symmetry.space_group_name_H-M   'P 1'
#
loop_
_entity.id
_entity.type
_entity.pdbx_description
1 polymer ?
#
loop_
_entity_poly.entity_id
_entity_poly.type
_entity_poly.pdbx_seq_one_letter_code
_entity_poly.pdbx_strand_id
1 'polypeptide(L)'
;YPVVVHSVWSMNGFLSPHIVDPLWGTGMIDFAGSGVVHVTGGVTAFLAAFILGPRKGRFYDESGATIENPKKIQGHSVSLQVLGTFILWFGWYGFNAGSALQISSKTNAALASRAAVSTTLGAASGTIVALFVSAVIAERRTGETLFDITNALNGCLAGLVSITAGCALIEPWAAVIIGGIAGAIYLAFSTFIVRIKIDDSVDAIPVHFANGIWGVVAVGLFAVPEYLQDAYGRSDHVGWFYSFSRGSSDATLLGANLVGLLFILGWVIGIMTPFFLLLNYIGWFRADALEEIVGLDISYHGGPAYVADDSYAENMTHAFEVAKSKMDEESEEEENQKEGIA
;
A
#
# COMPACT_ATOMS: atom_id res chain seq x y z
N TYR A 1 4.28 -1.09 14.63
CA TYR A 1 2.81 -0.91 14.63
C TYR A 1 2.25 -0.48 15.99
N PRO A 2 2.45 -1.18 17.13
CA PRO A 2 1.78 -0.80 18.39
C PRO A 2 2.09 0.62 18.89
N VAL A 3 3.33 1.10 18.72
CA VAL A 3 3.71 2.47 19.09
C VAL A 3 2.96 3.52 18.27
N VAL A 4 2.79 3.28 16.97
CA VAL A 4 2.02 4.17 16.09
C VAL A 4 0.55 4.21 16.52
N VAL A 5 -0.06 3.04 16.74
CA VAL A 5 -1.44 2.92 17.26
C VAL A 5 -1.60 3.65 18.59
N HIS A 6 -0.70 3.41 19.54
CA HIS A 6 -0.77 4.08 20.84
C HIS A 6 -0.67 5.60 20.71
N SER A 7 0.25 6.09 19.86
CA SER A 7 0.50 7.51 19.71
C SER A 7 -0.70 8.28 19.15
N VAL A 8 -1.46 7.67 18.23
CA VAL A 8 -2.57 8.34 17.50
C VAL A 8 -3.95 7.99 18.07
N TRP A 9 -4.21 6.75 18.49
CA TRP A 9 -5.56 6.30 18.88
C TRP A 9 -5.75 6.08 20.39
N SER A 10 -4.68 6.04 21.18
CA SER A 10 -4.84 5.87 22.62
C SER A 10 -5.38 7.15 23.29
N MET A 11 -6.15 6.97 24.36
CA MET A 11 -6.52 8.07 25.28
C MET A 11 -5.31 8.72 25.99
N ASN A 12 -4.11 8.15 25.84
CA ASN A 12 -2.87 8.69 26.38
C ASN A 12 -1.81 8.95 25.29
N GLY A 13 -2.19 8.85 24.01
CA GLY A 13 -1.27 9.05 22.89
C GLY A 13 -0.94 10.51 22.68
N PHE A 14 0.33 10.86 22.49
CA PHE A 14 0.76 12.26 22.38
C PHE A 14 0.27 12.98 21.09
N LEU A 15 -0.17 12.23 20.07
CA LEU A 15 -0.81 12.78 18.86
C LEU A 15 -2.33 12.63 18.88
N SER A 16 -2.88 11.97 19.89
CA SER A 16 -4.27 11.55 19.88
C SER A 16 -5.23 12.75 19.98
N PRO A 17 -6.28 12.79 19.16
CA PRO A 17 -7.30 13.83 19.26
C PRO A 17 -8.21 13.64 20.48
N HIS A 18 -8.07 12.53 21.21
CA HIS A 18 -8.91 12.19 22.37
C HIS A 18 -8.33 12.64 23.72
N ILE A 19 -7.09 13.14 23.76
CA ILE A 19 -6.49 13.64 25.01
C ILE A 19 -7.06 15.02 25.40
N VAL A 20 -6.84 15.43 26.65
CA VAL A 20 -7.36 16.70 27.20
C VAL A 20 -6.76 17.90 26.45
N ASP A 21 -5.45 17.90 26.22
CA ASP A 21 -4.70 18.96 25.53
C ASP A 21 -4.00 18.37 24.30
N PRO A 22 -4.73 18.15 23.19
CA PRO A 22 -4.17 17.55 21.99
C PRO A 22 -3.19 18.50 21.28
N LEU A 23 -2.29 17.96 20.47
CA LEU A 23 -1.36 18.75 19.68
C LEU A 23 -2.10 19.87 18.91
N TRP A 24 -1.77 21.12 19.23
CA TRP A 24 -2.39 22.33 18.68
C TRP A 24 -3.92 22.36 18.77
N GLY A 25 -4.50 21.82 19.86
CA GLY A 25 -5.94 21.86 20.10
C GLY A 25 -6.76 20.88 19.25
N THR A 26 -6.14 20.10 18.35
CA THR A 26 -6.84 19.17 17.47
C THR A 26 -6.27 17.75 17.44
N GLY A 27 -4.95 17.58 17.52
CA GLY A 27 -4.30 16.28 17.37
C GLY A 27 -4.28 15.80 15.92
N MET A 28 -3.68 14.64 15.69
CA MET A 28 -3.75 13.95 14.39
C MET A 28 -5.09 13.24 14.27
N ILE A 29 -5.87 13.56 13.25
CA ILE A 29 -7.13 12.90 12.95
C ILE A 29 -6.91 11.84 11.86
N ASP A 30 -7.10 10.59 12.27
CA ASP A 30 -7.05 9.41 11.39
C ASP A 30 -8.12 8.42 11.86
N PHE A 31 -9.34 8.55 11.35
CA PHE A 31 -10.53 7.87 11.89
C PHE A 31 -10.42 6.34 11.88
N ALA A 32 -9.95 5.75 10.77
CA ALA A 32 -9.80 4.30 10.64
C ALA A 32 -8.41 3.84 10.20
N GLY A 33 -7.47 4.73 9.85
CA GLY A 33 -6.06 4.35 9.62
C GLY A 33 -5.48 4.53 8.23
N SER A 34 -5.72 5.64 7.50
CA SER A 34 -4.90 5.95 6.31
C SER A 34 -3.44 6.16 6.69
N GLY A 35 -3.16 6.77 7.83
CA GLY A 35 -1.81 6.90 8.38
C GLY A 35 -1.40 5.66 9.16
N VAL A 36 -2.12 5.37 10.24
CA VAL A 36 -1.77 4.36 11.24
C VAL A 36 -1.60 2.97 10.62
N VAL A 37 -2.46 2.59 9.67
CA VAL A 37 -2.40 1.28 9.01
C VAL A 37 -1.69 1.39 7.68
N HIS A 38 -2.18 2.22 6.77
CA HIS A 38 -1.72 2.20 5.38
C HIS A 38 -0.36 2.88 5.17
N VAL A 39 -0.07 4.03 5.78
CA VAL A 39 1.29 4.60 5.72
C VAL A 39 2.29 3.71 6.46
N THR A 40 1.93 3.16 7.62
CA THR A 40 2.82 2.22 8.34
C THR A 40 3.18 1.01 7.50
N GLY A 41 2.19 0.33 6.91
CA GLY A 41 2.41 -0.82 6.03
C GLY A 41 3.13 -0.44 4.74
N GLY A 42 2.76 0.69 4.14
CA GLY A 42 3.31 1.19 2.88
C GLY A 42 4.79 1.60 2.98
N VAL A 43 5.19 2.30 4.03
CA VAL A 43 6.63 2.59 4.30
C VAL A 43 7.39 1.30 4.53
N THR A 44 6.80 0.37 5.29
CA THR A 44 7.43 -0.93 5.56
C THR A 44 7.67 -1.69 4.26
N ALA A 45 6.68 -1.73 3.35
CA ALA A 45 6.80 -2.34 2.03
C ALA A 45 7.86 -1.64 1.16
N PHE A 46 7.91 -0.30 1.20
CA PHE A 46 8.93 0.48 0.49
C PHE A 46 10.34 0.12 0.94
N LEU A 47 10.59 0.12 2.25
CA LEU A 47 11.90 -0.21 2.83
C LEU A 47 12.27 -1.67 2.54
N ALA A 48 11.31 -2.59 2.65
CA ALA A 48 11.52 -4.00 2.34
C ALA A 48 11.95 -4.18 0.88
N ALA A 49 11.16 -3.67 -0.07
CA ALA A 49 11.45 -3.81 -1.51
C ALA A 49 12.75 -3.10 -1.92
N PHE A 50 13.05 -1.94 -1.31
CA PHE A 50 14.28 -1.20 -1.58
C PHE A 50 15.53 -1.95 -1.09
N ILE A 51 15.50 -2.49 0.13
CA ILE A 51 16.65 -3.18 0.73
C ILE A 51 16.84 -4.59 0.15
N LEU A 52 15.74 -5.33 -0.08
CA LEU A 52 15.77 -6.68 -0.67
C LEU A 52 16.28 -6.67 -2.12
N GLY A 53 16.07 -5.54 -2.80
CA GLY A 53 16.35 -5.37 -4.21
C GLY A 53 15.34 -6.09 -5.10
N PRO A 54 15.44 -5.87 -6.44
CA PRO A 54 14.46 -6.40 -7.36
C PRO A 54 14.59 -7.89 -7.61
N ARG A 55 13.48 -8.55 -7.96
CA ARG A 55 13.46 -9.93 -8.47
C ARG A 55 14.24 -10.04 -9.77
N LYS A 56 14.84 -11.21 -9.96
CA LYS A 56 15.68 -11.48 -11.13
C LYS A 56 14.91 -11.29 -12.43
N GLY A 57 15.57 -10.72 -13.44
CA GLY A 57 14.98 -10.50 -14.76
C GLY A 57 13.99 -9.35 -14.87
N ARG A 58 13.57 -8.68 -13.78
CA ARG A 58 12.64 -7.54 -13.84
C ARG A 58 13.28 -6.29 -14.44
N PHE A 59 14.43 -5.88 -13.91
CA PHE A 59 15.11 -4.63 -14.31
C PHE A 59 16.53 -4.84 -14.86
N TYR A 60 17.12 -6.00 -14.60
CA TYR A 60 18.49 -6.33 -14.99
C TYR A 60 18.51 -7.66 -15.74
N ASP A 61 19.38 -7.76 -16.75
CA ASP A 61 19.64 -9.02 -17.46
C ASP A 61 20.63 -9.92 -16.67
N GLU A 62 20.96 -11.08 -17.24
CA GLU A 62 21.87 -12.05 -16.62
C GLU A 62 23.29 -11.51 -16.42
N SER A 63 23.70 -10.50 -17.21
CA SER A 63 24.99 -9.81 -17.07
C SER A 63 24.97 -8.70 -16.01
N GLY A 64 23.80 -8.41 -15.43
CA GLY A 64 23.59 -7.29 -14.51
C GLY A 64 23.38 -5.94 -15.21
N ALA A 65 23.33 -5.91 -16.55
CA ALA A 65 23.05 -4.69 -17.28
C ALA A 65 21.57 -4.31 -17.16
N THR A 66 21.28 -3.00 -17.18
CA THR A 66 19.90 -2.52 -17.09
C THR A 66 19.13 -2.83 -18.36
N ILE A 67 17.94 -3.42 -18.21
CA ILE A 67 17.00 -3.64 -19.31
C ILE A 67 16.25 -2.32 -19.59
N GLU A 68 16.23 -1.90 -20.85
CA GLU A 68 15.56 -0.66 -21.28
C GLU A 68 14.05 -0.66 -20.97
N ASN A 69 13.40 -1.81 -21.20
CA ASN A 69 11.99 -2.03 -20.91
C ASN A 69 11.86 -3.06 -19.77
N PRO A 70 11.53 -2.64 -18.54
CA PRO A 70 11.35 -3.56 -17.41
C PRO A 70 10.35 -4.67 -17.73
N LYS A 71 10.72 -5.92 -17.44
CA LYS A 71 9.84 -7.07 -17.66
C LYS A 71 8.79 -7.14 -16.56
N LYS A 72 7.50 -7.07 -16.91
CA LYS A 72 6.40 -7.26 -15.95
C LYS A 72 6.33 -8.74 -15.57
N ILE A 73 6.54 -9.04 -14.28
CA ILE A 73 6.26 -10.36 -13.71
C ILE A 73 4.75 -10.44 -13.50
N GLN A 74 4.08 -11.30 -14.25
CA GLN A 74 2.62 -11.39 -14.23
C GLN A 74 2.13 -12.03 -12.93
N GLY A 75 0.96 -11.58 -12.45
CA GLY A 75 0.28 -12.23 -11.34
C GLY A 75 -0.20 -13.63 -11.73
N HIS A 76 -0.20 -14.56 -10.78
CA HIS A 76 -0.56 -15.96 -11.04
C HIS A 76 -2.02 -16.12 -11.49
N SER A 77 -2.96 -15.30 -10.97
CA SER A 77 -4.38 -15.38 -11.29
C SER A 77 -5.10 -14.04 -11.08
N VAL A 78 -5.59 -13.48 -12.17
CA VAL A 78 -6.42 -12.26 -12.14
C VAL A 78 -7.76 -12.55 -11.44
N SER A 79 -8.34 -13.74 -11.61
CA SER A 79 -9.59 -14.13 -10.96
C SER A 79 -9.47 -14.14 -9.44
N LEU A 80 -8.34 -14.62 -8.90
CA LEU A 80 -8.07 -14.57 -7.46
C LEU A 80 -7.82 -13.14 -6.97
N GLN A 81 -7.17 -12.29 -7.78
CA GLN A 81 -7.03 -10.86 -7.48
C GLN A 81 -8.40 -10.16 -7.38
N VAL A 82 -9.32 -10.45 -8.32
CA VAL A 82 -10.69 -9.94 -8.31
C VAL A 82 -11.42 -10.39 -7.04
N LEU A 83 -11.40 -11.70 -6.73
CA LEU A 83 -12.03 -12.24 -5.53
C LEU A 83 -11.46 -11.59 -4.26
N GLY A 84 -10.14 -11.47 -4.15
CA GLY A 84 -9.48 -10.81 -3.02
C GLY A 84 -9.92 -9.35 -2.88
N THR A 85 -10.03 -8.60 -3.98
CA THR A 85 -10.50 -7.21 -3.97
C THR A 85 -11.95 -7.10 -3.49
N PHE A 86 -12.83 -8.03 -3.89
CA PHE A 86 -14.22 -8.06 -3.40
C PHE A 86 -14.29 -8.35 -1.90
N ILE A 87 -13.51 -9.31 -1.41
CA ILE A 87 -13.43 -9.62 0.03
C ILE A 87 -12.91 -8.42 0.80
N LEU A 88 -11.87 -7.75 0.30
CA LEU A 88 -11.30 -6.55 0.92
C LEU A 88 -12.31 -5.41 0.96
N TRP A 89 -13.02 -5.14 -0.15
CA TRP A 89 -14.06 -4.11 -0.17
C TRP A 89 -15.17 -4.42 0.84
N PHE A 90 -15.71 -5.64 0.82
CA PHE A 90 -16.73 -6.06 1.79
C PHE A 90 -16.25 -5.91 3.23
N GLY A 91 -15.04 -6.39 3.53
CA GLY A 91 -14.41 -6.24 4.85
C GLY A 91 -14.17 -4.78 5.24
N TRP A 92 -13.95 -3.90 4.26
CA TRP A 92 -13.70 -2.48 4.50
C TRP A 92 -14.90 -1.74 5.10
N TYR A 93 -16.13 -2.23 4.90
CA TYR A 93 -17.28 -1.70 5.65
C TYR A 93 -17.11 -1.96 7.15
N GLY A 94 -16.69 -3.16 7.52
CA GLY A 94 -16.35 -3.49 8.91
C GLY A 94 -15.17 -2.65 9.42
N PHE A 95 -14.17 -2.42 8.57
CA PHE A 95 -13.00 -1.61 8.91
C PHE A 95 -13.36 -0.14 9.16
N ASN A 96 -14.04 0.53 8.23
CA ASN A 96 -14.33 1.96 8.32
C ASN A 96 -15.56 2.25 9.20
N ALA A 97 -16.69 1.58 8.96
CA ALA A 97 -17.90 1.82 9.76
C ALA A 97 -17.75 1.28 11.19
N GLY A 98 -16.99 0.20 11.37
CA GLY A 98 -16.67 -0.35 12.70
C GLY A 98 -15.81 0.58 13.54
N SER A 99 -15.02 1.47 12.93
CA SER A 99 -14.25 2.51 13.64
C SER A 99 -15.13 3.59 14.31
N ALA A 100 -16.44 3.59 14.08
CA ALA A 100 -17.39 4.34 14.92
C ALA A 100 -17.59 3.71 16.31
N LEU A 101 -17.10 2.49 16.54
CA LEU A 101 -17.07 1.70 17.79
C LEU A 101 -18.44 1.28 18.35
N GLN A 102 -19.51 2.01 18.07
CA GLN A 102 -20.86 1.74 18.55
C GLN A 102 -21.91 2.41 17.65
N ILE A 103 -23.16 1.95 17.74
CA ILE A 103 -24.33 2.53 17.05
C ILE A 103 -25.50 2.78 18.02
N SER A 104 -25.16 3.03 19.29
CA SER A 104 -26.09 3.17 20.41
C SER A 104 -26.85 4.51 20.45
N SER A 105 -26.41 5.51 19.68
CA SER A 105 -26.99 6.85 19.62
C SER A 105 -27.15 7.30 18.17
N LYS A 106 -28.02 8.31 17.95
CA LYS A 106 -28.21 8.91 16.63
C LYS A 106 -26.89 9.44 16.04
N THR A 107 -26.05 10.07 16.86
CA THR A 107 -24.73 10.58 16.45
C THR A 107 -23.79 9.45 16.02
N ASN A 108 -23.68 8.40 16.83
CA ASN A 108 -22.79 7.27 16.52
C ASN A 108 -23.27 6.49 15.28
N ALA A 109 -24.59 6.31 15.12
CA ALA A 109 -25.18 5.72 13.92
C ALA A 109 -24.95 6.58 12.66
N ALA A 110 -24.92 7.91 12.80
CA ALA A 110 -24.60 8.81 11.70
C ALA A 110 -23.12 8.71 11.29
N LEU A 111 -22.19 8.58 12.25
CA LEU A 111 -20.77 8.35 11.96
C LEU A 111 -20.55 7.04 11.18
N ALA A 112 -21.12 5.93 11.66
CA ALA A 112 -21.00 4.63 11.01
C ALA A 112 -21.60 4.63 9.59
N SER A 113 -22.78 5.24 9.42
CA SER A 113 -23.44 5.30 8.11
C SER A 113 -22.69 6.19 7.12
N ARG A 114 -22.18 7.36 7.54
CA ARG A 114 -21.29 8.19 6.71
C ARG A 114 -20.03 7.43 6.31
N ALA A 115 -19.39 6.76 7.26
CA ALA A 115 -18.21 5.94 6.98
C ALA A 115 -18.49 4.88 5.91
N ALA A 116 -19.60 4.16 6.01
CA ALA A 116 -20.00 3.17 5.03
C ALA A 116 -20.21 3.78 3.62
N VAL A 117 -20.93 4.90 3.53
CA VAL A 117 -21.20 5.59 2.26
C VAL A 117 -19.91 6.12 1.61
N SER A 118 -19.08 6.82 2.38
CA SER A 118 -17.80 7.34 1.91
C SER A 118 -16.88 6.21 1.42
N THR A 119 -16.89 5.07 2.11
CA THR A 119 -16.09 3.87 1.73
C THR A 119 -16.43 3.41 0.31
N THR A 120 -17.71 3.22 0.00
CA THR A 120 -18.14 2.78 -1.33
C THR A 120 -17.85 3.81 -2.40
N LEU A 121 -18.10 5.09 -2.11
CA LEU A 121 -17.88 6.18 -3.08
C LEU A 121 -16.40 6.37 -3.39
N GLY A 122 -15.53 6.29 -2.37
CA GLY A 122 -14.08 6.34 -2.53
C GLY A 122 -13.55 5.19 -3.38
N ALA A 123 -13.95 3.95 -3.05
CA ALA A 123 -13.60 2.75 -3.81
C ALA A 123 -14.05 2.83 -5.29
N ALA A 124 -15.32 3.17 -5.52
CA ALA A 124 -15.89 3.23 -6.86
C ALA A 124 -15.23 4.31 -7.72
N SER A 125 -15.03 5.51 -7.16
CA SER A 125 -14.39 6.62 -7.87
C SER A 125 -12.92 6.34 -8.19
N GLY A 126 -12.16 5.75 -7.26
CA GLY A 126 -10.78 5.32 -7.50
C GLY A 126 -10.67 4.26 -8.59
N THR A 127 -11.59 3.28 -8.58
CA THR A 127 -11.70 2.25 -9.63
C THR A 127 -11.93 2.88 -11.00
N ILE A 128 -12.93 3.75 -11.13
CA ILE A 128 -13.32 4.39 -12.38
C ILE A 128 -12.16 5.24 -12.90
N VAL A 129 -11.58 6.11 -12.06
CA VAL A 129 -10.49 6.98 -12.50
C VAL A 129 -9.26 6.16 -12.92
N ALA A 130 -8.84 5.16 -12.14
CA ALA A 130 -7.69 4.34 -12.50
C ALA A 130 -7.92 3.57 -13.82
N LEU A 131 -9.11 3.02 -14.03
CA LEU A 131 -9.46 2.30 -15.26
C LEU A 131 -9.44 3.23 -16.48
N PHE A 132 -10.17 4.35 -16.44
CA PHE A 132 -10.28 5.22 -17.61
C PHE A 132 -9.03 6.04 -17.87
N VAL A 133 -8.33 6.52 -16.84
CA VAL A 133 -7.07 7.25 -17.03
C VAL A 133 -6.00 6.30 -17.58
N SER A 134 -5.90 5.06 -17.09
CA SER A 134 -4.96 4.09 -17.67
C SER A 134 -5.30 3.72 -19.11
N ALA A 135 -6.59 3.58 -19.44
CA ALA A 135 -7.05 3.32 -20.80
C ALA A 135 -6.69 4.48 -21.76
N VAL A 136 -6.90 5.73 -21.34
CA VAL A 136 -6.49 6.92 -22.11
C VAL A 136 -4.97 6.99 -22.26
N ILE A 137 -4.20 6.68 -21.21
CA ILE A 137 -2.73 6.64 -21.31
C ILE A 137 -2.27 5.56 -22.30
N ALA A 138 -2.90 4.38 -22.30
CA ALA A 138 -2.62 3.32 -23.25
C ALA A 138 -2.91 3.77 -24.68
N GLU A 139 -4.13 4.27 -24.94
CA GLU A 139 -4.54 4.77 -26.26
C GLU A 139 -3.55 5.83 -26.80
N ARG A 140 -3.11 6.76 -25.96
CA ARG A 140 -2.17 7.82 -26.36
C ARG A 140 -0.75 7.31 -26.64
N ARG A 141 -0.37 6.16 -26.09
CA ARG A 141 0.97 5.58 -26.27
C ARG A 141 1.04 4.54 -27.37
N THR A 142 -0.01 3.72 -27.51
CA THR A 142 -0.02 2.56 -28.42
C THR A 142 -0.98 2.74 -29.60
N GLY A 143 -1.90 3.70 -29.53
CA GLY A 143 -2.99 3.85 -30.50
C GLY A 143 -4.20 2.94 -30.22
N GLU A 144 -4.16 2.13 -29.16
CA GLU A 144 -5.21 1.17 -28.82
C GLU A 144 -5.72 1.39 -27.38
N THR A 145 -7.04 1.39 -27.22
CA THR A 145 -7.67 1.49 -25.89
C THR A 145 -7.60 0.14 -25.19
N LEU A 146 -6.94 0.11 -24.04
CA LEU A 146 -6.78 -1.10 -23.22
C LEU A 146 -7.36 -0.87 -21.82
N PHE A 147 -8.33 -1.70 -21.45
CA PHE A 147 -8.93 -1.69 -20.11
C PHE A 147 -8.21 -2.70 -19.20
N ASP A 148 -7.23 -2.22 -18.44
CA ASP A 148 -6.47 -3.07 -17.51
C ASP A 148 -7.23 -3.24 -16.18
N ILE A 149 -7.70 -4.46 -15.93
CA ILE A 149 -8.43 -4.81 -14.72
C ILE A 149 -7.55 -4.70 -13.46
N THR A 150 -6.25 -4.97 -13.53
CA THR A 150 -5.34 -4.82 -12.38
C THR A 150 -5.26 -3.36 -11.95
N ASN A 151 -5.25 -2.42 -12.91
CA ASN A 151 -5.33 -0.99 -12.59
C ASN A 151 -6.66 -0.60 -11.95
N ALA A 152 -7.78 -1.18 -12.41
CA ALA A 152 -9.08 -0.95 -11.78
C ALA A 152 -9.12 -1.48 -10.33
N LEU A 153 -8.62 -2.69 -10.09
CA LEU A 153 -8.60 -3.32 -8.77
C LEU A 153 -7.68 -2.58 -7.80
N ASN A 154 -6.47 -2.20 -8.21
CA ASN A 154 -5.59 -1.38 -7.36
C ASN A 154 -6.13 0.04 -7.18
N GLY A 155 -6.81 0.60 -8.18
CA GLY A 155 -7.56 1.86 -8.05
C GLY A 155 -8.69 1.78 -7.02
N CYS A 156 -9.40 0.66 -6.95
CA CYS A 156 -10.38 0.38 -5.91
C CYS A 156 -9.74 0.44 -4.52
N LEU A 157 -8.65 -0.30 -4.32
CA LEU A 157 -7.92 -0.32 -3.06
C LEU A 157 -7.33 1.05 -2.71
N ALA A 158 -6.81 1.80 -3.68
CA ALA A 158 -6.34 3.17 -3.48
C ALA A 158 -7.47 4.11 -3.00
N GLY A 159 -8.66 3.99 -3.59
CA GLY A 159 -9.86 4.70 -3.16
C GLY A 159 -10.25 4.35 -1.72
N LEU A 160 -10.26 3.06 -1.38
CA LEU A 160 -10.52 2.59 -0.02
C LEU A 160 -9.48 3.09 0.99
N VAL A 161 -8.19 3.02 0.66
CA VAL A 161 -7.10 3.52 1.51
C VAL A 161 -7.22 5.02 1.75
N SER A 162 -7.45 5.81 0.71
CA SER A 162 -7.49 7.27 0.80
C SER A 162 -8.67 7.78 1.63
N ILE A 163 -9.80 7.07 1.65
CA ILE A 163 -10.98 7.50 2.40
C ILE A 163 -10.93 7.14 3.88
N THR A 164 -10.06 6.20 4.25
CA THR A 164 -10.04 5.55 5.57
C THR A 164 -9.84 6.53 6.73
N ALA A 165 -8.94 7.51 6.63
CA ALA A 165 -8.73 8.50 7.68
C ALA A 165 -9.92 9.46 7.87
N GLY A 166 -10.69 9.71 6.81
CA GLY A 166 -11.74 10.72 6.78
C GLY A 166 -13.15 10.17 6.63
N CYS A 167 -13.35 8.85 6.61
CA CYS A 167 -14.59 8.23 6.10
C CYS A 167 -15.86 8.72 6.81
N ALA A 168 -15.80 9.02 8.11
CA ALA A 168 -16.92 9.55 8.90
C ALA A 168 -17.00 11.09 8.95
N LEU A 169 -16.01 11.78 8.38
CA LEU A 169 -15.71 13.20 8.63
C LEU A 169 -15.85 14.08 7.39
N ILE A 170 -16.19 13.51 6.24
CA ILE A 170 -16.30 14.22 4.96
C ILE A 170 -17.68 14.06 4.34
N GLU A 171 -18.01 14.96 3.42
CA GLU A 171 -19.21 14.84 2.61
C GLU A 171 -19.10 13.75 1.53
N PRO A 172 -20.22 13.10 1.14
CA PRO A 172 -20.22 12.10 0.08
C PRO A 172 -19.63 12.57 -1.26
N TRP A 173 -19.86 13.83 -1.66
CA TRP A 173 -19.29 14.39 -2.88
C TRP A 173 -17.76 14.50 -2.79
N ALA A 174 -17.23 14.83 -1.60
CA ALA A 174 -15.79 14.92 -1.36
C ALA A 174 -15.17 13.52 -1.42
N ALA A 175 -15.88 12.50 -0.95
CA ALA A 175 -15.41 11.12 -1.04
C ALA A 175 -15.17 10.64 -2.48
N VAL A 176 -16.03 11.05 -3.43
CA VAL A 176 -15.85 10.79 -4.87
C VAL A 176 -14.59 11.48 -5.40
N ILE A 177 -14.32 12.72 -4.98
CA ILE A 177 -13.12 13.46 -5.41
C ILE A 177 -11.85 12.85 -4.82
N ILE A 178 -11.86 12.55 -3.52
CA ILE A 178 -10.71 11.97 -2.81
C ILE A 178 -10.35 10.61 -3.42
N GLY A 179 -11.34 9.73 -3.63
CA GLY A 179 -11.11 8.43 -4.25
C GLY A 179 -10.69 8.52 -5.71
N GLY A 180 -11.29 9.44 -6.48
CA GLY A 180 -10.88 9.70 -7.86
C GLY A 180 -9.41 10.15 -7.96
N ILE A 181 -9.00 11.11 -7.13
CA ILE A 181 -7.60 11.54 -7.03
C ILE A 181 -6.70 10.37 -6.62
N ALA A 182 -7.15 9.52 -5.71
CA ALA A 182 -6.38 8.35 -5.27
C ALA A 182 -6.07 7.37 -6.41
N GLY A 183 -7.03 7.14 -7.31
CA GLY A 183 -6.81 6.35 -8.53
C GLY A 183 -5.72 6.93 -9.44
N ALA A 184 -5.68 8.26 -9.59
CA ALA A 184 -4.63 8.93 -10.35
C ALA A 184 -3.26 8.90 -9.65
N ILE A 185 -3.23 9.09 -8.32
CA ILE A 185 -2.02 8.97 -7.50
C ILE A 185 -1.45 7.56 -7.60
N TYR A 186 -2.28 6.52 -7.54
CA TYR A 186 -1.87 5.13 -7.73
C TYR A 186 -1.12 4.95 -9.06
N LEU A 187 -1.72 5.35 -10.19
CA LEU A 187 -1.10 5.19 -11.52
C LEU A 187 0.23 5.95 -11.64
N ALA A 188 0.26 7.19 -11.16
CA ALA A 188 1.45 8.03 -11.21
C ALA A 188 2.58 7.44 -10.35
N PHE A 189 2.26 7.01 -9.13
CA PHE A 189 3.24 6.50 -8.19
C PHE A 189 3.74 5.09 -8.56
N SER A 190 2.87 4.20 -9.06
CA SER A 190 3.27 2.90 -9.61
C SER A 190 4.26 3.07 -10.76
N THR A 191 3.98 3.99 -11.69
CA THR A 191 4.93 4.31 -12.77
C THR A 191 6.23 4.90 -12.23
N PHE A 192 6.18 5.74 -11.20
CA PHE A 192 7.35 6.35 -10.59
C PHE A 192 8.29 5.33 -9.94
N ILE A 193 7.76 4.39 -9.13
CA ILE A 193 8.59 3.38 -8.45
C ILE A 193 9.27 2.42 -9.44
N VAL A 194 8.61 2.11 -10.56
CA VAL A 194 9.22 1.33 -11.66
C VAL A 194 10.39 2.07 -12.28
N ARG A 195 10.30 3.40 -12.46
CA ARG A 195 11.40 4.22 -13.03
C ARG A 195 12.64 4.26 -12.14
N ILE A 196 12.46 4.21 -10.83
CA ILE A 196 13.56 4.13 -9.86
C ILE A 196 13.95 2.67 -9.54
N LYS A 197 13.47 1.71 -10.33
CA LYS A 197 13.80 0.27 -10.26
C LYS A 197 13.49 -0.39 -8.91
N ILE A 198 12.46 0.08 -8.22
CA ILE A 198 11.91 -0.60 -7.04
C ILE A 198 10.92 -1.66 -7.51
N ASP A 199 11.16 -2.90 -7.09
CA ASP A 199 10.30 -4.05 -7.40
C ASP A 199 9.21 -4.23 -6.34
N ASP A 200 8.15 -3.44 -6.47
CA ASP A 200 6.91 -3.73 -5.77
C ASP A 200 6.17 -4.85 -6.52
N SER A 201 5.93 -5.96 -5.83
CA SER A 201 5.35 -7.16 -6.43
C SER A 201 3.86 -7.08 -6.66
N VAL A 202 3.17 -6.26 -5.87
CA VAL A 202 1.70 -6.18 -5.86
C VAL A 202 1.17 -4.75 -5.88
N ASP A 203 2.03 -3.76 -6.11
CA ASP A 203 1.74 -2.32 -5.98
C ASP A 203 1.24 -1.95 -4.56
N ALA A 204 1.81 -2.59 -3.52
CA ALA A 204 1.50 -2.26 -2.13
C ALA A 204 1.91 -0.82 -1.76
N ILE A 205 3.03 -0.32 -2.30
CA ILE A 205 3.56 1.01 -2.03
C ILE A 205 2.64 2.08 -2.65
N PRO A 206 2.31 2.08 -3.97
CA PRO A 206 1.38 3.06 -4.52
C PRO A 206 0.00 3.02 -3.84
N VAL A 207 -0.52 1.82 -3.54
CA VAL A 207 -1.85 1.66 -2.92
C VAL A 207 -1.87 2.10 -1.47
N HIS A 208 -0.87 1.74 -0.65
CA HIS A 208 -0.91 2.00 0.79
C HIS A 208 -0.09 3.22 1.22
N PHE A 209 1.14 3.36 0.70
CA PHE A 209 2.01 4.47 1.09
C PHE A 209 1.51 5.80 0.52
N ALA A 210 1.45 5.91 -0.81
CA ALA A 210 1.11 7.17 -1.47
C ALA A 210 -0.34 7.59 -1.17
N ASN A 211 -1.29 6.67 -1.28
CA ASN A 211 -2.70 6.97 -1.00
C ASN A 211 -3.02 7.04 0.49
N GLY A 212 -2.23 6.42 1.37
CA GLY A 212 -2.33 6.62 2.81
C GLY A 212 -1.96 8.04 3.21
N ILE A 213 -0.85 8.57 2.66
CA ILE A 213 -0.46 9.98 2.82
C ILE A 213 -1.57 10.89 2.29
N TRP A 214 -2.08 10.63 1.09
CA TRP A 214 -3.18 11.41 0.50
C TRP A 214 -4.42 11.40 1.39
N GLY A 215 -4.80 10.25 1.95
CA GLY A 215 -5.97 10.17 2.83
C GLY A 215 -5.86 11.01 4.09
N VAL A 216 -4.69 11.00 4.75
CA VAL A 216 -4.44 11.85 5.93
C VAL A 216 -4.43 13.34 5.57
N VAL A 217 -3.85 13.69 4.42
CA VAL A 217 -3.89 15.07 3.89
C VAL A 217 -5.33 15.48 3.56
N ALA A 218 -6.11 14.60 2.95
CA ALA A 218 -7.49 14.86 2.57
C ALA A 218 -8.38 15.18 3.79
N VAL A 219 -8.15 14.56 4.94
CA VAL A 219 -8.81 14.95 6.20
C VAL A 219 -8.52 16.42 6.54
N GLY A 220 -7.26 16.83 6.48
CA GLY A 220 -6.86 18.22 6.75
C GLY A 220 -7.45 19.24 5.77
N LEU A 221 -7.91 18.80 4.59
CA LEU A 221 -8.52 19.66 3.57
C LEU A 221 -10.06 19.67 3.65
N PHE A 222 -10.68 18.50 3.83
CA PHE A 222 -12.12 18.27 3.62
C PHE A 222 -12.91 17.92 4.90
N ALA A 223 -12.29 17.85 6.07
CA ALA A 223 -13.03 17.51 7.30
C ALA A 223 -14.10 18.57 7.62
N VAL A 224 -15.34 18.10 7.72
CA VAL A 224 -16.54 18.90 7.93
C VAL A 224 -16.66 19.29 9.41
N PRO A 225 -16.92 20.57 9.73
CA PRO A 225 -17.00 21.03 11.11
C PRO A 225 -17.96 20.25 12.01
N GLU A 226 -19.18 20.00 11.52
CA GLU A 226 -20.23 19.31 12.26
C GLU A 226 -19.85 17.85 12.51
N TYR A 227 -19.18 17.20 11.55
CA TYR A 227 -18.76 15.80 11.70
C TYR A 227 -17.55 15.64 12.62
N LEU A 228 -16.66 16.63 12.67
CA LEU A 228 -15.60 16.71 13.68
C LEU A 228 -16.18 16.86 15.08
N GLN A 229 -17.19 17.72 15.24
CA GLN A 229 -17.89 17.88 16.51
C GLN A 229 -18.57 16.57 16.95
N ASP A 230 -19.23 15.87 16.04
CA ASP A 230 -19.85 14.56 16.31
C ASP A 230 -18.84 13.49 16.74
N ALA A 231 -17.68 13.43 16.08
CA ALA A 231 -16.69 12.36 16.27
C ALA A 231 -15.74 12.59 17.45
N TYR A 232 -15.30 13.84 17.65
CA TYR A 232 -14.23 14.19 18.59
C TYR A 232 -14.66 15.21 19.64
N GLY A 233 -15.89 15.72 19.58
CA GLY A 233 -16.39 16.73 20.51
C GLY A 233 -15.74 18.11 20.32
N ARG A 234 -15.00 18.31 19.24
CA ARG A 234 -14.23 19.53 18.95
C ARG A 234 -14.34 19.87 17.48
N SER A 235 -14.45 21.16 17.17
CA SER A 235 -14.52 21.66 15.80
C SER A 235 -13.88 23.05 15.64
N ASP A 236 -12.94 23.41 16.53
CA ASP A 236 -12.22 24.68 16.47
C ASP A 236 -11.34 24.75 15.22
N HIS A 237 -10.63 23.66 14.93
CA HIS A 237 -9.80 23.47 13.75
C HIS A 237 -10.46 22.47 12.79
N VAL A 238 -10.81 22.94 11.59
CA VAL A 238 -11.60 22.19 10.60
C VAL A 238 -10.80 21.94 9.34
N GLY A 239 -11.37 21.20 8.38
CA GLY A 239 -10.77 21.05 7.05
C GLY A 239 -10.50 22.43 6.44
N TRP A 240 -9.32 22.61 5.85
CA TRP A 240 -8.84 23.91 5.37
C TRP A 240 -9.84 24.63 4.45
N PHE A 241 -10.57 23.91 3.60
CA PHE A 241 -11.60 24.52 2.75
C PHE A 241 -12.78 25.12 3.53
N TYR A 242 -13.14 24.52 4.67
CA TYR A 242 -14.17 25.04 5.59
C TYR A 242 -13.65 26.18 6.48
N SER A 243 -12.34 26.37 6.60
CA SER A 243 -11.79 27.53 7.33
C SER A 243 -12.16 28.86 6.64
N PHE A 244 -12.15 28.87 5.31
CA PHE A 244 -12.49 30.06 4.52
C PHE A 244 -13.95 30.50 4.70
N SER A 245 -14.89 29.55 4.81
CA SER A 245 -16.30 29.90 5.07
C SER A 245 -16.52 30.46 6.47
N ARG A 246 -15.58 30.23 7.40
CA ARG A 246 -15.53 30.83 8.74
C ARG A 246 -14.78 32.16 8.77
N GLY A 247 -14.31 32.67 7.64
CA GLY A 247 -13.55 33.92 7.55
C GLY A 247 -12.11 33.80 8.07
N SER A 248 -11.57 32.59 8.16
CA SER A 248 -10.17 32.32 8.52
C SER A 248 -9.45 31.57 7.41
N SER A 249 -8.14 31.41 7.54
CA SER A 249 -7.31 30.53 6.70
C SER A 249 -6.61 29.48 7.57
N ASP A 250 -7.32 29.01 8.60
CA ASP A 250 -6.77 28.11 9.60
C ASP A 250 -6.44 26.75 8.97
N ALA A 251 -5.17 26.38 9.04
CA ALA A 251 -4.65 25.11 8.55
C ALA A 251 -4.11 24.23 9.70
N THR A 252 -4.51 24.50 10.94
CA THR A 252 -3.99 23.80 12.12
C THR A 252 -4.25 22.30 12.09
N LEU A 253 -5.44 21.87 11.67
CA LEU A 253 -5.76 20.44 11.49
C LEU A 253 -4.86 19.79 10.43
N LEU A 254 -4.68 20.43 9.28
CA LEU A 254 -3.77 19.94 8.24
C LEU A 254 -2.34 19.83 8.78
N GLY A 255 -1.87 20.85 9.51
CA GLY A 255 -0.56 20.84 10.15
C GLY A 255 -0.39 19.68 11.13
N ALA A 256 -1.35 19.45 12.02
CA ALA A 256 -1.28 18.37 13.00
C ALA A 256 -1.25 16.99 12.32
N ASN A 257 -2.03 16.81 11.25
CA ASN A 257 -2.00 15.61 10.41
C ASN A 257 -0.64 15.41 9.72
N LEU A 258 0.00 16.48 9.23
CA LEU A 258 1.35 16.40 8.65
C LEU A 258 2.41 16.06 9.70
N VAL A 259 2.34 16.62 10.91
CA VAL A 259 3.23 16.25 12.02
C VAL A 259 3.05 14.76 12.35
N GLY A 260 1.80 14.29 12.41
CA GLY A 260 1.50 12.89 12.62
C GLY A 260 2.06 11.97 11.54
N LEU A 261 1.93 12.35 10.25
CA LEU A 261 2.57 11.63 9.15
C LEU A 261 4.09 11.57 9.29
N LEU A 262 4.75 12.69 9.61
CA LEU A 262 6.19 12.74 9.82
C LEU A 262 6.63 11.85 10.99
N PHE A 263 5.84 11.79 12.06
CA PHE A 263 6.10 10.85 13.15
C PHE A 263 5.99 9.39 12.68
N ILE A 264 4.92 9.02 11.97
CA ILE A 264 4.75 7.65 11.44
C ILE A 264 5.92 7.28 10.52
N LEU A 265 6.26 8.16 9.58
CA LEU A 265 7.39 7.98 8.68
C LEU A 265 8.69 7.79 9.45
N GLY A 266 9.03 8.72 10.34
CA GLY A 266 10.26 8.69 11.12
C GLY A 266 10.36 7.46 12.01
N TRP A 267 9.27 7.09 12.69
CA TRP A 267 9.22 5.92 13.55
C TRP A 267 9.39 4.62 12.76
N VAL A 268 8.64 4.46 11.66
CA VAL A 268 8.71 3.23 10.85
C VAL A 268 10.06 3.11 10.16
N ILE A 269 10.61 4.20 9.59
CA ILE A 269 11.96 4.20 9.03
C ILE A 269 13.01 3.86 10.10
N GLY A 270 12.94 4.51 11.26
CA GLY A 270 13.91 4.30 12.35
C GLY A 270 13.96 2.86 12.87
N ILE A 271 12.84 2.14 12.85
CA ILE A 271 12.77 0.75 13.34
C ILE A 271 12.92 -0.29 12.21
N MET A 272 12.28 -0.08 11.06
CA MET A 272 12.25 -1.09 9.98
C MET A 272 13.52 -1.09 9.14
N THR A 273 14.21 0.04 8.98
CA THR A 273 15.50 0.09 8.26
C THR A 273 16.56 -0.79 8.93
N PRO A 274 16.90 -0.64 10.23
CA PRO A 274 17.88 -1.53 10.86
C PRO A 274 17.41 -2.99 10.89
N PHE A 275 16.10 -3.23 11.03
CA PHE A 275 15.55 -4.59 10.98
C PHE A 275 15.81 -5.28 9.64
N PHE A 276 15.45 -4.64 8.51
CA PHE A 276 15.67 -5.23 7.19
C PHE A 276 17.15 -5.27 6.81
N LEU A 277 17.96 -4.29 7.22
CA LEU A 277 19.41 -4.34 7.02
C LEU A 277 20.03 -5.51 7.79
N LEU A 278 19.58 -5.80 9.01
CA LEU A 278 20.03 -6.95 9.78
C LEU A 278 19.65 -8.26 9.07
N LEU A 279 18.39 -8.42 8.66
CA LEU A 279 17.94 -9.60 7.93
C LEU A 279 18.73 -9.81 6.63
N ASN A 280 19.01 -8.72 5.91
CA ASN A 280 19.81 -8.77 4.69
C ASN A 280 21.26 -9.14 4.98
N TYR A 281 21.85 -8.57 6.03
CA TYR A 281 23.23 -8.83 6.43
C TYR A 281 23.47 -10.28 6.86
N ILE A 282 22.53 -10.89 7.58
CA ILE A 282 22.63 -12.30 8.01
C ILE A 282 22.16 -13.30 6.93
N GLY A 283 21.75 -12.82 5.75
CA GLY A 283 21.31 -13.66 4.64
C GLY A 283 19.92 -14.29 4.82
N TRP A 284 19.07 -13.77 5.69
CA TRP A 284 17.72 -14.33 5.96
C TRP A 284 16.60 -13.63 5.18
N PHE A 285 16.91 -12.54 4.46
CA PHE A 285 15.86 -11.72 3.86
C PHE A 285 15.43 -12.18 2.47
N ARG A 286 16.37 -12.67 1.65
CA ARG A 286 16.11 -13.13 0.28
C ARG A 286 16.30 -14.63 0.21
N ALA A 287 15.40 -15.32 -0.51
CA ALA A 287 15.59 -16.72 -0.86
C ALA A 287 16.81 -16.90 -1.78
N ASP A 288 17.35 -18.11 -1.81
CA ASP A 288 18.53 -18.40 -2.62
C ASP A 288 18.23 -18.27 -4.12
N ALA A 289 19.31 -18.04 -4.87
CA ALA A 289 19.28 -17.78 -6.30
C ALA A 289 18.50 -18.85 -7.10
N LEU A 290 18.67 -20.12 -6.73
CA LEU A 290 18.02 -21.27 -7.35
C LEU A 290 16.56 -21.39 -6.90
N GLU A 291 16.28 -21.16 -5.61
CA GLU A 291 14.93 -21.20 -5.04
C GLU A 291 14.02 -20.13 -5.64
N GLU A 292 14.56 -18.93 -5.91
CA GLU A 292 13.82 -17.86 -6.59
C GLU A 292 13.44 -18.23 -8.03
N ILE A 293 14.27 -19.02 -8.73
CA ILE A 293 14.03 -19.46 -10.11
C ILE A 293 13.01 -20.60 -10.15
N VAL A 294 13.17 -21.58 -9.27
CA VAL A 294 12.33 -22.80 -9.22
C VAL A 294 10.95 -22.49 -8.65
N GLY A 295 10.88 -21.52 -7.74
CA GLY A 295 9.66 -21.07 -7.08
C GLY A 295 9.56 -21.58 -5.64
N LEU A 296 9.12 -20.69 -4.76
CA LEU A 296 9.07 -20.94 -3.32
C LEU A 296 8.11 -22.08 -2.93
N ASP A 297 7.10 -22.35 -3.76
CA ASP A 297 6.18 -23.49 -3.56
C ASP A 297 6.93 -24.83 -3.60
N ILE A 298 7.81 -25.01 -4.58
CA ILE A 298 8.61 -26.23 -4.71
C ILE A 298 9.67 -26.27 -3.61
N SER A 299 10.40 -25.17 -3.40
CA SER A 299 11.52 -25.11 -2.45
C SER A 299 11.10 -25.23 -0.99
N TYR A 300 10.00 -24.58 -0.59
CA TYR A 300 9.58 -24.47 0.82
C TYR A 300 8.27 -25.20 1.16
N HIS A 301 7.46 -25.58 0.16
CA HIS A 301 6.13 -26.14 0.37
C HIS A 301 5.91 -27.53 -0.25
N GLY A 302 6.95 -28.11 -0.86
CA GLY A 302 6.98 -29.54 -1.24
C GLY A 302 6.21 -29.90 -2.50
N GLY A 303 5.82 -28.92 -3.33
CA GLY A 303 5.16 -29.18 -4.61
C GLY A 303 4.50 -27.93 -5.21
N PRO A 304 4.04 -27.99 -6.46
CA PRO A 304 3.40 -26.85 -7.12
C PRO A 304 2.02 -26.56 -6.52
N ALA A 305 1.64 -25.28 -6.46
CA ALA A 305 0.31 -24.86 -5.98
C ALA A 305 -0.86 -25.41 -6.84
N TYR A 306 -0.59 -25.72 -8.11
CA TYR A 306 -1.54 -26.33 -9.02
C TYR A 306 -0.96 -27.63 -9.57
N VAL A 307 -1.80 -28.66 -9.66
CA VAL A 307 -1.47 -29.85 -10.45
C VAL A 307 -1.53 -29.41 -11.91
N ALA A 308 -0.36 -29.05 -12.46
CA ALA A 308 -0.24 -28.86 -13.89
C ALA A 308 -0.34 -30.23 -14.57
N ASP A 309 -0.90 -30.29 -15.77
CA ASP A 309 -0.85 -31.48 -16.64
C ASP A 309 0.57 -32.07 -16.59
N ASP A 310 0.73 -33.37 -16.32
CA ASP A 310 1.97 -34.03 -15.83
C ASP A 310 3.27 -33.53 -16.50
N SER A 311 3.19 -33.18 -17.79
CA SER A 311 4.27 -32.57 -18.57
C SER A 311 4.93 -31.32 -17.97
N TYR A 312 4.21 -30.44 -17.26
CA TYR A 312 4.77 -29.18 -16.76
C TYR A 312 5.51 -29.39 -15.43
N ALA A 313 4.99 -30.26 -14.57
CA ALA A 313 5.64 -30.65 -13.32
C ALA A 313 6.93 -31.45 -13.59
N GLU A 314 6.91 -32.37 -14.57
CA GLU A 314 8.11 -33.07 -15.04
C GLU A 314 9.15 -32.10 -15.61
N ASN A 315 8.73 -31.14 -16.45
CA ASN A 315 9.65 -30.14 -17.02
C ASN A 315 10.30 -29.24 -15.95
N MET A 316 9.55 -28.84 -14.92
CA MET A 316 10.08 -28.05 -13.80
C MET A 316 11.05 -28.85 -12.92
N THR A 317 10.72 -30.11 -12.64
CA THR A 317 11.58 -31.01 -11.85
C THR A 317 12.87 -31.34 -12.61
N HIS A 318 12.77 -31.61 -13.90
CA HIS A 318 13.93 -31.80 -14.77
C HIS A 318 14.78 -30.52 -14.88
N ALA A 319 14.15 -29.34 -14.99
CA ALA A 319 14.86 -28.07 -14.98
C ALA A 319 15.61 -27.83 -13.65
N PHE A 320 15.04 -28.24 -12.51
CA PHE A 320 15.70 -28.22 -11.21
C PHE A 320 16.92 -29.13 -11.17
N GLU A 321 16.79 -30.38 -11.62
CA GLU A 321 17.90 -31.34 -11.65
C GLU A 321 19.04 -30.87 -12.55
N VAL A 322 18.72 -30.31 -13.73
CA VAL A 322 19.73 -29.75 -14.66
C VAL A 322 20.40 -28.49 -14.11
N ALA A 323 19.64 -27.60 -13.47
CA ALA A 323 20.22 -26.39 -12.88
C ALA A 323 21.14 -26.73 -11.69
N LYS A 324 20.73 -27.70 -10.87
CA LYS A 324 21.52 -28.20 -9.76
C LYS A 324 22.79 -28.89 -10.23
N SER A 325 22.72 -29.76 -11.25
CA SER A 325 23.90 -30.45 -11.77
C SER A 325 24.95 -29.49 -12.34
N LYS A 326 24.52 -28.41 -13.01
CA LYS A 326 25.43 -27.39 -13.53
C LYS A 326 26.13 -26.61 -12.42
N MET A 327 25.43 -26.30 -11.33
CA MET A 327 26.03 -25.64 -10.18
C MET A 327 27.02 -26.56 -9.46
N ASP A 328 26.69 -27.85 -9.34
CA ASP A 328 27.59 -28.84 -8.77
C ASP A 328 28.86 -28.99 -9.64
N GLU A 329 28.73 -29.05 -10.97
CA GLU A 329 29.86 -29.04 -11.93
C GLU A 329 30.73 -27.77 -11.84
N GLU A 330 30.13 -26.58 -11.78
CA GLU A 330 30.87 -25.31 -11.62
C GLU A 330 31.61 -25.25 -10.28
N SER A 331 31.01 -25.80 -9.22
CA SER A 331 31.65 -25.87 -7.90
C SER A 331 32.83 -26.86 -7.86
N GLU A 332 32.70 -28.00 -8.54
CA GLU A 332 33.79 -28.98 -8.70
C GLU A 332 34.92 -28.42 -9.59
N GLU A 333 34.62 -27.64 -10.63
CA GLU A 333 35.63 -26.97 -11.45
C GLU A 333 36.40 -25.90 -10.66
N GLU A 334 35.72 -25.10 -9.83
CA GLU A 334 36.37 -24.13 -8.95
C GLU A 334 37.24 -24.80 -7.87
N GLU A 335 36.82 -25.96 -7.34
CA GLU A 335 37.56 -26.71 -6.34
C GLU A 335 38.81 -27.38 -6.95
N ASN A 336 38.67 -27.98 -8.14
CA ASN A 336 39.78 -28.55 -8.90
C ASN A 336 40.80 -27.49 -9.37
N GLN A 337 40.35 -26.27 -9.70
CA GLN A 337 41.27 -25.16 -10.00
C GLN A 337 42.06 -24.70 -8.77
N LYS A 338 41.47 -24.78 -7.56
CA LYS A 338 42.16 -24.45 -6.31
C LYS A 338 43.16 -25.53 -5.89
N GLU A 339 42.86 -26.81 -6.13
CA GLU A 339 43.78 -27.92 -5.82
C GLU A 339 44.92 -28.07 -6.85
N GLY A 340 44.71 -27.69 -8.12
CA GLY A 340 45.75 -27.73 -9.16
C GLY A 340 46.83 -26.65 -9.07
N ILE A 341 46.71 -25.71 -8.12
CA ILE A 341 47.67 -24.62 -7.88
C ILE A 341 48.53 -24.88 -6.62
N ALA A 342 48.30 -25.99 -5.90
CA ALA A 342 49.02 -26.36 -4.67
C ALA A 342 50.35 -27.09 -4.90
#